data_AF-A0A9W6G2C4-F1
#
_entry.id   AF-A0A9W6G2C4-F1
#
_cell.length_a   1.000
_cell.length_b   1.000
_cell.length_c   1.000
_cell.angle_alpha   90.00
_cell.angle_beta   90.00
_cell.angle_gamma   90.00
#
_symmetry.space_group_name_H-M   'P 1'
#
loop_
_entity.id
_entity.type
_entity.pdbx_description
1 polymer ?
#
loop_
_entity_poly.entity_id
_entity_poly.type
_entity_poly.pdbx_seq_one_letter_code
_entity_poly.pdbx_strand_id
1 'polypeptide(L)'
;MTDEHDERRPLGLVLLTGLYLFFFVVTVSTYGSPFPFLGRIYIGTVAKALIFVDSLVCLYLFLGLMKRQSMTWYLLIGYNLFEVINTIVNLTFITPAELERVIGERIDQEALMVNNIASALAILLLTQYIYRHKHYFTNSRKYLF
;
A
#
# COMPACT_ATOMS: atom_id res chain seq x y z
N MET A 1 27.42 -26.98 21.36
CA MET A 1 26.24 -26.16 21.67
C MET A 1 26.02 -25.29 20.45
N THR A 2 25.04 -25.66 19.64
CA THR A 2 24.79 -25.13 18.30
C THR A 2 24.21 -23.72 18.38
N ASP A 3 24.74 -22.85 17.53
CA ASP A 3 24.36 -21.45 17.34
C ASP A 3 22.85 -21.27 17.07
N GLU A 4 22.10 -20.85 18.08
CA GLU A 4 20.76 -20.25 17.93
C GLU A 4 20.84 -18.76 18.28
N HIS A 5 21.70 -18.03 17.59
CA HIS A 5 21.46 -16.60 17.43
C HIS A 5 20.27 -16.45 16.48
N ASP A 6 19.08 -16.54 17.05
CA ASP A 6 17.86 -15.96 16.51
C ASP A 6 18.23 -14.52 16.10
N GLU A 7 18.47 -14.29 14.80
CA GLU A 7 18.66 -12.97 14.24
C GLU A 7 17.39 -12.16 14.53
N ARG A 8 17.38 -11.48 15.68
CA ARG A 8 16.30 -10.60 16.12
C ARG A 8 15.89 -9.76 14.92
N ARG A 9 14.60 -9.85 14.54
CA ARG A 9 14.06 -9.09 13.42
C ARG A 9 14.41 -7.62 13.64
N PRO A 10 15.06 -6.95 12.67
CA PRO A 10 15.39 -5.55 12.82
C PRO A 10 14.09 -4.78 13.01
N LEU A 11 14.07 -3.84 13.95
CA LEU A 11 12.86 -3.11 14.35
C LEU A 11 12.18 -2.46 13.14
N GLY A 12 12.95 -1.96 12.18
CA GLY A 12 12.43 -1.42 10.92
C GLY A 12 11.60 -2.41 10.10
N LEU A 13 11.96 -3.70 10.07
CA LEU A 13 11.19 -4.73 9.38
C LEU A 13 9.91 -5.09 10.14
N VAL A 14 9.93 -5.02 11.47
CA VAL A 14 8.72 -5.19 12.31
C VAL A 14 7.74 -4.05 12.07
N LEU A 15 8.22 -2.80 12.07
CA LEU A 15 7.40 -1.63 11.76
C LEU A 15 6.83 -1.69 10.35
N LEU A 16 7.65 -2.08 9.37
CA LEU A 16 7.21 -2.28 7.99
C LEU A 16 6.11 -3.34 7.90
N THR A 17 6.28 -4.46 8.59
CA THR A 17 5.27 -5.53 8.67
C THR A 17 3.96 -5.00 9.26
N GLY A 18 4.03 -4.25 10.37
CA GLY A 18 2.87 -3.62 10.99
C GLY A 18 2.18 -2.60 10.07
N LEU A 19 2.96 -1.82 9.31
CA LEU A 19 2.43 -0.83 8.38
C LEU A 19 1.65 -1.48 7.22
N TYR A 20 2.16 -2.56 6.63
CA TYR A 20 1.42 -3.27 5.56
C TYR A 20 0.21 -4.03 6.11
N LEU A 21 0.25 -4.49 7.36
CA LEU A 21 -0.96 -4.99 8.03
C LEU A 21 -1.99 -3.87 8.21
N PHE A 22 -1.55 -2.68 8.61
CA PHE A 22 -2.41 -1.52 8.73
C PHE A 22 -3.03 -1.14 7.37
N PHE A 23 -2.25 -1.09 6.30
CA PHE A 23 -2.77 -0.86 4.93
C PHE A 23 -3.80 -1.91 4.54
N PHE A 24 -3.54 -3.20 4.80
CA PHE A 24 -4.53 -4.26 4.58
C PHE A 24 -5.84 -3.99 5.32
N VAL A 25 -5.78 -3.68 6.62
CA VAL A 25 -6.98 -3.42 7.43
C VAL A 25 -7.74 -2.19 6.91
N VAL A 26 -7.03 -1.11 6.56
CA VAL A 26 -7.64 0.09 5.99
C VAL A 26 -8.32 -0.23 4.66
N THR A 27 -7.63 -0.89 3.71
CA THR A 27 -8.23 -1.27 2.43
C THR A 27 -9.48 -2.12 2.62
N VAL A 28 -9.42 -3.16 3.45
CA VAL A 28 -10.59 -4.02 3.73
C VAL A 28 -11.73 -3.23 4.39
N SER A 29 -11.43 -2.28 5.27
CA SER A 29 -12.45 -1.46 5.94
C SER A 29 -13.22 -0.56 4.96
N THR A 30 -12.63 -0.24 3.81
CA THR A 30 -13.29 0.54 2.74
C THR A 30 -14.14 -0.31 1.81
N TYR A 31 -14.30 -1.61 2.06
CA TYR A 31 -15.06 -2.50 1.19
C TYR A 31 -16.52 -2.05 1.00
N GLY A 32 -16.90 -1.80 -0.25
CA GLY A 32 -18.22 -1.30 -0.61
C GLY A 32 -18.29 0.22 -0.76
N SER A 33 -17.24 0.95 -0.39
CA SER A 33 -17.10 2.38 -0.69
C SER A 33 -16.71 2.61 -2.16
N PRO A 34 -16.96 3.82 -2.70
CA PRO A 34 -16.41 4.24 -3.97
C PRO A 34 -14.87 4.15 -3.98
N PHE A 35 -14.30 3.66 -5.07
CA PHE A 35 -12.86 3.43 -5.16
C PHE A 35 -12.24 4.23 -6.32
N PRO A 36 -11.36 5.20 -6.04
CA PRO A 36 -10.68 5.98 -7.07
C PRO A 36 -9.51 5.19 -7.67
N PHE A 37 -9.56 4.93 -8.97
CA PHE A 37 -8.56 4.14 -9.67
C PHE A 37 -8.30 4.69 -11.06
N LEU A 38 -7.04 4.98 -11.37
CA LEU A 38 -6.57 5.49 -12.66
C LEU A 38 -7.42 6.66 -13.20
N GLY A 39 -7.75 7.61 -12.33
CA GLY A 39 -8.43 8.85 -12.71
C GLY A 39 -9.95 8.73 -12.83
N ARG A 40 -10.54 7.63 -12.36
CA ARG A 40 -12.00 7.43 -12.33
C ARG A 40 -12.45 6.90 -10.98
N ILE A 41 -13.64 7.32 -10.55
CA ILE A 41 -14.28 6.77 -9.35
C ILE A 41 -15.16 5.59 -9.76
N TYR A 42 -14.80 4.39 -9.32
CA TYR A 42 -15.60 3.19 -9.52
C TYR A 42 -16.59 3.01 -8.36
N ILE A 43 -17.78 2.50 -8.67
CA ILE A 43 -18.85 2.25 -7.70
C ILE A 43 -19.42 0.84 -7.93
N GLY A 44 -20.03 0.24 -6.90
CA GLY A 44 -20.72 -1.03 -7.00
C GLY A 44 -19.76 -2.22 -7.15
N THR A 45 -20.07 -3.15 -8.05
CA THR A 45 -19.32 -4.42 -8.20
C THR A 45 -17.86 -4.20 -8.60
N VAL A 46 -17.58 -3.23 -9.48
CA VAL A 46 -16.21 -2.97 -9.94
C VAL A 46 -15.36 -2.41 -8.80
N ALA A 47 -15.90 -1.48 -8.00
CA ALA A 47 -15.22 -0.96 -6.82
C ALA A 47 -14.89 -2.07 -5.81
N LYS A 48 -15.87 -2.94 -5.52
CA LYS A 48 -15.69 -4.08 -4.63
C LYS A 48 -14.60 -5.03 -5.13
N ALA A 49 -14.57 -5.32 -6.43
CA ALA A 49 -13.54 -6.17 -7.03
C ALA A 49 -12.14 -5.54 -6.92
N LEU A 50 -12.01 -4.24 -7.18
CA LEU A 50 -10.73 -3.52 -7.06
C LEU A 50 -10.22 -3.52 -5.61
N ILE A 51 -11.08 -3.18 -4.65
CA ILE A 51 -10.73 -3.20 -3.21
C ILE A 51 -10.35 -4.60 -2.77
N PHE A 52 -11.06 -5.64 -3.25
CA PHE A 52 -10.73 -7.03 -2.94
C PHE A 52 -9.34 -7.42 -3.47
N VAL A 53 -9.03 -7.07 -4.72
CA VAL A 53 -7.71 -7.32 -5.32
C VAL A 53 -6.61 -6.58 -4.55
N ASP A 54 -6.81 -5.30 -4.24
CA ASP A 54 -5.85 -4.51 -3.46
C ASP A 54 -5.64 -5.10 -2.05
N SER A 55 -6.72 -5.53 -1.39
CA SER A 55 -6.64 -6.23 -0.10
C SER A 55 -5.81 -7.51 -0.17
N LEU A 56 -5.97 -8.30 -1.24
CA LEU A 56 -5.16 -9.51 -1.45
C LEU A 56 -3.68 -9.18 -1.67
N VAL A 57 -3.38 -8.09 -2.40
CA VAL A 57 -2.00 -7.63 -2.59
C VAL A 57 -1.40 -7.19 -1.26
N CYS A 58 -2.08 -6.36 -0.47
CA CYS A 58 -1.64 -5.95 0.86
C CYS A 58 -1.39 -7.14 1.79
N LEU A 59 -2.31 -8.12 1.80
CA LEU A 59 -2.15 -9.35 2.58
C LEU A 59 -0.92 -10.16 2.13
N TYR A 60 -0.73 -10.30 0.82
CA TYR A 60 0.44 -10.98 0.27
C TYR A 60 1.75 -10.28 0.69
N LEU A 61 1.80 -8.95 0.58
CA LEU A 61 2.97 -8.16 0.99
C LEU A 61 3.26 -8.30 2.48
N PHE A 62 2.23 -8.26 3.33
CA PHE A 62 2.34 -8.50 4.76
C PHE A 62 2.93 -9.90 5.07
N LEU A 63 2.36 -10.96 4.49
CA LEU A 63 2.84 -12.33 4.69
C LEU A 63 4.27 -12.51 4.16
N GLY A 64 4.57 -11.88 3.03
CA GLY A 64 5.91 -11.87 2.43
C GLY A 64 6.95 -11.18 3.29
N LEU A 65 6.58 -10.07 3.95
CA LEU A 65 7.40 -9.37 4.95
C LEU A 65 7.64 -10.23 6.18
N MET A 66 6.62 -10.91 6.69
CA MET A 66 6.77 -11.84 7.81
C MET A 66 7.75 -12.98 7.50
N LYS A 67 7.83 -13.40 6.24
CA LYS A 67 8.74 -14.46 5.76
C LYS A 67 10.07 -13.92 5.20
N ARG A 68 10.31 -12.60 5.22
CA ARG A 68 11.51 -11.92 4.67
C ARG A 68 11.84 -12.31 3.22
N GLN A 69 10.83 -12.45 2.35
CA GLN A 69 11.02 -12.99 1.00
C GLN A 69 11.66 -12.01 0.01
N SER A 70 12.62 -12.49 -0.78
CA SER A 70 13.27 -11.68 -1.81
C SER A 70 12.29 -11.15 -2.88
N MET A 71 11.29 -11.94 -3.28
CA MET A 71 10.27 -11.49 -4.23
C MET A 71 9.40 -10.38 -3.66
N THR A 72 9.10 -10.43 -2.35
CA THR A 72 8.32 -9.38 -1.68
C THR A 72 9.02 -8.04 -1.75
N TRP A 73 10.35 -7.98 -1.71
CA TRP A 73 11.08 -6.72 -1.88
C TRP A 73 10.74 -6.02 -3.20
N TYR A 74 10.74 -6.76 -4.32
CA TYR A 74 10.37 -6.22 -5.63
C TYR A 74 8.90 -5.80 -5.67
N LEU A 75 8.01 -6.61 -5.10
CA LEU A 75 6.58 -6.32 -5.06
C LEU A 75 6.24 -5.11 -4.19
N LEU A 76 6.92 -4.91 -3.06
CA LEU A 76 6.75 -3.73 -2.21
C LEU A 76 7.10 -2.45 -2.97
N ILE A 77 8.22 -2.46 -3.71
CA ILE A 77 8.62 -1.31 -4.52
C ILE A 77 7.60 -1.06 -5.64
N GLY A 78 7.23 -2.10 -6.38
CA GLY A 78 6.26 -1.99 -7.47
C GLY A 78 4.89 -1.51 -6.99
N TYR A 79 4.39 -2.08 -5.89
CA TYR A 79 3.12 -1.69 -5.27
C TYR A 79 3.15 -0.23 -4.81
N ASN A 80 4.19 0.19 -4.10
CA ASN A 80 4.27 1.57 -3.62
C ASN A 80 4.38 2.59 -4.76
N LEU A 81 5.14 2.26 -5.81
CA LEU A 81 5.20 3.12 -7.00
C LEU A 81 3.85 3.18 -7.71
N PHE A 82 3.14 2.04 -7.80
CA PHE A 82 1.80 1.99 -8.34
C PHE A 82 0.84 2.88 -7.55
N GLU A 83 0.84 2.80 -6.22
CA GLU A 83 0.02 3.66 -5.36
C GLU A 83 0.32 5.14 -5.59
N VAL A 84 1.60 5.53 -5.63
CA VAL A 84 2.00 6.93 -5.91
C VAL A 84 1.49 7.39 -7.27
N ILE A 85 1.67 6.58 -8.32
CA ILE A 85 1.18 6.91 -9.67
C ILE A 85 -0.35 7.01 -9.66
N ASN A 86 -1.05 6.08 -9.00
CA ASN A 86 -2.50 6.08 -8.90
C ASN A 86 -3.00 7.33 -8.18
N THR A 87 -2.36 7.75 -7.07
CA THR A 87 -2.67 9.01 -6.37
C THR A 87 -2.46 10.22 -7.28
N ILE A 88 -1.35 10.30 -8.02
CA ILE A 88 -1.08 11.42 -8.93
C ILE A 88 -2.13 11.48 -10.06
N VAL A 89 -2.44 10.35 -10.68
CA VAL A 89 -3.44 10.25 -11.74
C VAL A 89 -4.82 10.62 -11.18
N ASN A 90 -5.20 10.10 -10.01
CA ASN A 90 -6.47 10.43 -9.36
C ASN A 90 -6.58 11.93 -9.06
N LEU A 91 -5.54 12.56 -8.49
CA LEU A 91 -5.52 14.00 -8.25
C LEU A 91 -5.61 14.83 -9.53
N THR A 92 -5.05 14.34 -10.64
CA THR A 92 -5.02 15.07 -11.91
C THR A 92 -6.33 14.97 -12.68
N PHE A 93 -6.98 13.79 -12.64
CA PHE A 93 -8.13 13.49 -13.50
C PHE A 93 -9.47 13.49 -12.77
N ILE A 94 -9.52 13.26 -11.46
CA ILE A 94 -10.77 13.29 -10.70
C ILE A 94 -11.01 14.72 -10.24
N THR A 95 -12.09 15.31 -10.73
CA THR A 95 -12.44 16.67 -10.31
C THR A 95 -13.00 16.67 -8.88
N PRO A 96 -12.76 17.73 -8.09
CA PRO A 96 -13.37 17.83 -6.77
C PRO A 96 -14.90 17.73 -6.80
N ALA A 97 -15.54 18.28 -7.84
CA ALA A 97 -16.99 18.22 -8.01
C ALA A 97 -17.51 16.79 -8.21
N GLU A 98 -16.76 15.93 -8.92
CA GLU A 98 -17.09 14.51 -9.04
C GLU A 98 -16.94 13.79 -7.71
N LEU A 99 -15.90 14.10 -6.95
CA LEU A 99 -15.66 13.51 -5.64
C LEU A 99 -16.76 13.90 -4.64
N GLU A 100 -17.13 15.18 -4.57
CA GLU A 100 -18.23 15.67 -3.73
C GLU A 100 -19.56 15.02 -4.12
N ARG A 101 -19.83 14.85 -5.42
CA ARG A 101 -21.06 14.20 -5.90
C ARG A 101 -21.16 12.74 -5.45
N VAL A 102 -20.03 12.03 -5.38
CA VAL A 102 -19.99 10.62 -5.02
C VAL A 102 -19.97 10.41 -3.51
N ILE A 103 -19.28 11.28 -2.76
CA ILE A 103 -19.20 11.22 -1.29
C ILE A 103 -20.46 11.81 -0.64
N GLY A 104 -21.14 12.75 -1.31
CA GLY A 104 -22.35 13.40 -0.81
C GLY A 104 -22.09 14.52 0.21
N GLU A 105 -20.81 14.89 0.40
CA GLU A 105 -20.38 15.92 1.33
C GLU A 105 -19.48 16.94 0.61
N ARG A 106 -19.44 18.17 1.15
CA ARG A 106 -18.47 19.18 0.69
C ARG A 106 -17.08 18.79 1.14
N ILE A 107 -16.12 18.89 0.22
CA ILE A 107 -14.74 18.50 0.48
C ILE A 107 -13.87 19.74 0.46
N ASP A 108 -13.07 19.91 1.50
CA ASP A 108 -12.01 20.90 1.51
C ASP A 108 -10.92 20.45 0.51
N GLN A 109 -10.87 21.16 -0.62
CA GLN A 109 -9.97 20.85 -1.73
C GLN A 109 -8.50 21.03 -1.35
N GLU A 110 -8.18 22.03 -0.53
CA GLU A 110 -6.80 22.27 -0.08
C GLU A 110 -6.37 21.15 0.86
N ALA A 111 -7.22 20.78 1.82
CA ALA A 111 -6.96 19.67 2.72
C ALA A 111 -6.81 18.34 1.97
N LEU A 112 -7.66 18.08 0.97
CA LEU A 112 -7.57 16.89 0.12
C LEU A 112 -6.24 16.83 -0.64
N MET A 113 -5.83 17.93 -1.28
CA MET A 113 -4.56 17.99 -2.00
C MET A 113 -3.38 17.76 -1.06
N VAL A 114 -3.35 18.46 0.07
CA VAL A 114 -2.27 18.34 1.06
C VAL A 114 -2.16 16.91 1.59
N ASN A 115 -3.29 16.28 1.93
CA ASN A 115 -3.31 14.91 2.44
C ASN A 115 -2.82 13.89 1.41
N ASN A 116 -3.20 14.03 0.14
CA ASN A 116 -2.75 13.14 -0.92
C ASN A 116 -1.27 13.34 -1.24
N ILE A 117 -0.78 14.59 -1.28
CA ILE A 117 0.64 14.90 -1.48
C ILE A 117 1.47 14.33 -0.32
N ALA A 118 1.04 14.54 0.93
CA ALA A 118 1.70 14.01 2.11
C ALA A 118 1.76 12.48 2.08
N SER A 119 0.65 11.83 1.71
CA SER A 119 0.57 10.38 1.55
C SER A 119 1.52 9.86 0.47
N ALA A 120 1.53 10.47 -0.71
CA ALA A 120 2.44 10.09 -1.80
C ALA A 120 3.92 10.26 -1.40
N LEU A 121 4.27 11.35 -0.72
CA LEU A 121 5.62 11.56 -0.19
C LEU A 121 6.00 10.52 0.87
N ALA A 122 5.09 10.19 1.79
CA ALA A 122 5.32 9.15 2.79
C ALA A 122 5.58 7.79 2.13
N ILE A 123 4.81 7.42 1.10
CA ILE A 123 5.01 6.19 0.33
C ILE A 123 6.34 6.20 -0.43
N LEU A 124 6.75 7.33 -1.00
CA LEU A 124 8.05 7.47 -1.66
C LEU A 124 9.22 7.28 -0.67
N LEU A 125 9.14 7.90 0.52
CA LEU A 125 10.13 7.74 1.58
C LEU A 125 10.17 6.29 2.07
N LEU A 126 9.01 5.65 2.24
CA LEU A 126 8.90 4.23 2.57
C LEU A 126 9.57 3.37 1.50
N THR A 127 9.33 3.67 0.22
CA THR A 127 9.94 2.96 -0.91
C THR A 127 11.45 3.09 -0.92
N GLN A 128 11.97 4.30 -0.69
CA GLN A 128 13.41 4.54 -0.54
C GLN A 128 13.99 3.76 0.64
N TYR A 129 13.28 3.72 1.78
CA TYR A 129 13.68 2.94 2.95
C TYR A 129 13.76 1.44 2.62
N ILE A 130 12.73 0.88 1.98
CA ILE A 130 12.68 -0.53 1.55
C ILE A 130 13.82 -0.83 0.58
N TYR A 131 14.05 0.05 -0.40
CA TYR A 131 15.11 -0.11 -1.39
C TYR A 131 16.50 -0.18 -0.73
N ARG A 132 16.79 0.74 0.21
CA ARG A 132 18.07 0.78 0.93
C ARG A 132 18.29 -0.44 1.82
N HIS A 133 17.23 -1.05 2.34
CA HIS A 133 17.29 -2.19 3.25
C HIS A 133 16.99 -3.53 2.57
N LYS A 134 17.35 -3.69 1.29
CA LYS A 134 17.25 -4.95 0.54
C LYS A 134 17.82 -6.16 1.29
N HIS A 135 18.90 -5.96 2.06
CA HIS A 135 19.59 -7.02 2.79
C HIS A 135 18.72 -7.71 3.87
N TYR A 136 17.62 -7.09 4.31
CA TYR A 136 16.67 -7.74 5.23
C TYR A 136 15.84 -8.85 4.59
N PHE A 137 15.80 -8.92 3.26
CA PHE A 137 15.08 -9.94 2.51
C PHE A 137 16.05 -11.06 2.12
N THR A 138 15.93 -12.23 2.74
CA THR A 138 16.84 -13.36 2.55
C THR A 138 16.26 -14.37 1.55
N ASN A 139 17.15 -15.02 0.78
CA ASN A 139 16.76 -15.86 -0.36
C ASN A 139 16.43 -17.31 0.04
N SER A 140 16.26 -17.61 1.34
CA SER A 140 16.06 -19.00 1.81
C SER A 140 14.79 -19.66 1.24
N ARG A 141 13.79 -18.87 0.81
CA ARG A 141 12.67 -19.33 -0.04
C ARG A 141 12.26 -18.23 -1.01
N LYS A 142 12.34 -18.51 -2.32
CA LYS A 142 11.93 -17.58 -3.40
C LYS A 142 10.41 -17.31 -3.46
N TYR A 143 9.59 -18.21 -2.91
CA TYR A 143 8.13 -18.18 -3.01
C TYR A 143 7.44 -18.40 -1.65
N LEU A 144 6.20 -17.91 -1.52
CA LEU A 144 5.33 -18.03 -0.33
C LEU A 144 4.81 -19.44 -0.08
N PHE A 145 4.96 -20.30 -1.09
CA PHE A 145 4.70 -21.72 -1.11
C PHE A 145 5.92 -22.44 -1.68
#